data_AF-A0A7W1K1H5-F1
#
_entry.id   AF-A0A7W1K1H5-F1
#
_cell.length_a   1.000
_cell.length_b   1.000
_cell.length_c   1.000
_cell.angle_alpha   90.00
_cell.angle_beta   90.00
_cell.angle_gamma   90.00
#
_symmetry.space_group_name_H-M   'P 1'
#
loop_
_entity.id
_entity.type
_entity.pdbx_description
1 polymer ?
#
loop_
_entity_poly.entity_id
_entity_poly.type
_entity_poly.pdbx_seq_one_letter_code
_entity_poly.pdbx_strand_id
1 'polypeptide(L)'
;RMEHVLELFEGIYQTGRWPVGVYPGWLRYSVTFLVPVAFAVTVPAEALTSRLHWPTLVLSVAFAGVLFAFTRWFWHFGLRNYSGASA
;
A
#
# COMPACT_ATOMS: atom_id res chain seq x y z
N ARG A 1 16.33 6.80 -20.95
CA ARG A 1 14.97 7.14 -20.45
C ARG A 1 14.45 6.18 -19.36
N MET A 2 14.98 4.96 -19.20
CA MET A 2 14.60 4.04 -18.12
C MET A 2 15.22 4.45 -16.77
N GLU A 3 16.35 5.14 -16.81
CA GLU A 3 17.07 5.68 -15.64
C GLU A 3 16.22 6.64 -14.81
N HIS A 4 15.43 7.51 -15.45
CA HIS A 4 14.54 8.44 -14.72
C HIS A 4 13.42 7.74 -13.97
N VAL A 5 12.97 6.58 -14.46
CA VAL A 5 11.92 5.78 -13.79
C VAL A 5 12.50 5.12 -12.53
N LEU A 6 13.75 4.64 -12.62
CA LEU A 6 14.46 4.07 -11.47
C LEU A 6 14.78 5.14 -10.41
N GLU A 7 15.24 6.32 -10.81
CA GLU A 7 15.49 7.44 -9.89
C GLU A 7 14.21 7.90 -9.18
N LEU A 8 13.08 7.98 -9.89
CA LEU A 8 11.77 8.27 -9.31
C LEU A 8 11.34 7.20 -8.31
N PHE A 9 11.49 5.92 -8.66
CA PHE A 9 11.16 4.81 -7.76
C PHE A 9 12.03 4.81 -6.51
N GLU A 10 13.32 5.07 -6.66
CA GLU A 10 14.28 5.12 -5.57
C GLU A 10 13.94 6.28 -4.61
N GLY A 11 13.62 7.46 -5.14
CA GLY A 11 13.16 8.62 -4.36
C GLY A 11 11.87 8.34 -3.58
N ILE A 12 10.90 7.65 -4.20
CA ILE A 12 9.66 7.23 -3.52
C ILE A 12 9.97 6.23 -2.40
N TYR A 13 10.89 5.29 -2.63
CA TYR A 13 11.28 4.28 -1.63
C TYR A 13 12.00 4.92 -0.43
N GLN A 14 12.82 5.95 -0.66
CA GLN A 14 13.47 6.73 0.41
C GLN A 14 12.46 7.43 1.32
N THR A 15 11.29 7.78 0.79
CA THR A 15 10.21 8.48 1.52
C THR A 15 9.59 7.59 2.60
N GLY A 16 9.60 6.25 2.42
CA GLY A 16 9.13 5.28 3.42
C GLY A 16 10.02 5.13 4.65
N ARG A 17 11.21 5.76 4.66
CA ARG A 17 12.17 5.71 5.77
C ARG A 17 11.82 6.67 6.91
N TRP A 18 10.94 7.63 6.64
CA TRP A 18 10.52 8.65 7.59
C TRP A 18 9.08 8.41 8.04
N PRO A 19 8.77 8.59 9.33
CA PRO A 19 7.43 8.36 9.85
C PRO A 19 6.41 9.28 9.17
N VAL A 20 5.30 8.67 8.79
CA VAL A 20 4.27 9.26 7.91
C VAL A 20 3.61 10.52 8.50
N GLY A 21 3.71 10.71 9.82
CA GLY A 21 3.24 11.90 10.54
C GLY A 21 4.00 13.19 10.22
N VAL A 22 5.16 13.13 9.57
CA VAL A 22 5.97 14.30 9.18
C VAL A 22 5.45 14.95 7.89
N TYR A 23 4.70 14.20 7.08
CA TYR A 23 4.23 14.68 5.78
C TYR A 23 2.91 15.48 5.88
N PRO A 24 2.75 16.56 5.08
CA PRO A 24 1.47 17.26 4.96
C PRO A 24 0.37 16.33 4.43
N GLY A 25 -0.88 16.57 4.83
CA GLY A 25 -1.98 15.59 4.70
C GLY A 25 -2.22 15.01 3.30
N TRP A 26 -2.05 15.81 2.25
CA TRP A 26 -2.17 15.35 0.85
C TRP A 26 -1.05 14.37 0.47
N LEU A 27 0.18 14.66 0.88
CA LEU A 27 1.34 13.82 0.60
C LEU A 27 1.26 12.52 1.40
N ARG A 28 0.84 12.61 2.66
CA ARG A 28 0.53 11.46 3.52
C ARG A 28 -0.44 10.48 2.82
N TYR A 29 -1.52 10.98 2.24
CA TYR A 29 -2.46 10.15 1.48
C TYR A 29 -1.78 9.44 0.31
N SER A 30 -1.01 10.18 -0.51
CA SER A 30 -0.30 9.61 -1.67
C SER A 30 0.67 8.50 -1.28
N VAL A 31 1.53 8.70 -0.27
CA VAL A 31 2.52 7.67 0.13
C VAL A 31 1.87 6.48 0.88
N THR A 32 0.67 6.66 1.44
CA THR A 32 -0.07 5.59 2.12
C THR A 32 -0.86 4.70 1.17
N PHE A 33 -1.36 5.28 0.07
CA PHE A 33 -2.26 4.59 -0.87
C PHE A 33 -1.55 3.97 -2.08
N LEU A 34 -0.46 4.57 -2.58
CA LEU A 34 0.24 4.09 -3.79
C LEU A 34 1.10 2.85 -3.54
N VAL A 35 1.73 2.77 -2.38
CA VAL A 35 2.47 1.59 -1.92
C VAL A 35 2.12 1.47 -0.45
N PRO A 36 1.56 0.36 0.04
CA PRO A 36 1.11 0.23 1.42
C PRO A 36 2.29 0.13 2.42
N VAL A 37 3.39 0.83 2.17
CA VAL A 37 4.58 0.93 3.03
C VAL A 37 4.21 1.63 4.33
N ALA A 38 3.48 2.74 4.27
CA ALA A 38 3.01 3.45 5.44
C ALA A 38 2.18 2.53 6.36
N PHE A 39 1.32 1.71 5.77
CA PHE A 39 0.55 0.73 6.51
C PHE A 39 1.43 -0.36 7.14
N ALA A 40 2.33 -0.94 6.35
CA ALA A 40 3.24 -1.99 6.77
C ALA A 40 4.23 -1.56 7.87
N VAL A 41 4.57 -0.26 7.94
CA VAL A 41 5.53 0.28 8.91
C VAL A 41 4.82 0.90 10.13
N THR A 42 3.77 1.68 9.92
CA THR A 42 3.18 2.52 10.99
C THR A 42 2.27 1.72 11.92
N VAL A 43 1.45 0.82 11.39
CA VAL A 43 0.52 0.01 12.21
C VAL A 43 1.27 -0.90 13.20
N PRO A 44 2.29 -1.68 12.81
CA PRO A 44 3.06 -2.46 13.78
C PRO A 44 3.88 -1.58 14.73
N ALA A 45 4.42 -0.43 14.28
CA ALA A 45 5.12 0.49 15.18
C ALA A 45 4.18 1.09 16.26
N GLU A 46 2.96 1.45 15.90
CA GLU A 46 1.93 1.91 16.84
C GLU A 46 1.48 0.79 17.78
N ALA A 47 1.36 -0.45 17.29
CA ALA A 47 1.05 -1.61 18.11
C ALA A 47 2.15 -1.89 19.15
N LEU A 48 3.42 -1.86 18.73
CA LEU A 48 4.59 -2.10 19.60
C LEU A 48 4.79 -1.00 20.64
N THR A 49 4.37 0.24 20.34
CA THR A 49 4.49 1.38 21.25
C THR A 49 3.27 1.61 22.13
N SER A 50 2.27 0.71 22.08
CA SER A 50 0.98 0.84 22.78
C SER A 50 0.21 2.12 22.42
N ARG A 51 0.38 2.61 21.19
CA ARG A 51 -0.28 3.81 20.64
C ARG A 51 -1.37 3.48 19.63
N LEU A 52 -1.58 2.20 19.31
CA LEU A 52 -2.56 1.78 18.33
C LEU A 52 -3.99 2.05 18.84
N HIS A 53 -4.69 2.91 18.12
CA HIS A 53 -6.08 3.27 18.39
C HIS A 53 -7.07 2.34 17.66
N TRP A 54 -8.23 2.09 18.27
CA TRP A 54 -9.30 1.26 17.69
C TRP A 54 -9.73 1.64 16.26
N PRO A 55 -9.95 2.94 15.94
CA PRO A 55 -10.24 3.35 14.57
C PRO A 55 -9.17 2.92 13.57
N THR A 56 -7.89 3.07 13.92
CA THR A 56 -6.77 2.69 13.05
C THR A 56 -6.78 1.19 12.80
N LEU A 57 -7.02 0.37 13.82
CA LEU A 57 -7.13 -1.09 13.69
C LEU A 57 -8.30 -1.51 12.77
N VAL A 58 -9.48 -0.92 12.97
CA VAL A 58 -10.66 -1.25 12.14
C VAL A 58 -10.43 -0.86 10.69
N LEU A 59 -9.91 0.34 10.45
CA LEU A 59 -9.60 0.85 9.11
C LEU A 59 -8.53 -0.03 8.45
N SER A 60 -7.60 -0.54 9.24
CA SER A 60 -6.56 -1.47 8.81
C SER A 60 -7.11 -2.81 8.31
N VAL A 61 -7.97 -3.44 9.11
CA VAL A 61 -8.61 -4.70 8.73
C VAL A 61 -9.53 -4.51 7.51
N ALA A 62 -10.30 -3.42 7.48
CA ALA A 62 -11.17 -3.10 6.35
C ALA A 62 -10.39 -2.88 5.06
N PHE A 63 -9.30 -2.10 5.11
CA PHE A 63 -8.45 -1.84 3.96
C PHE A 63 -7.84 -3.14 3.40
N ALA A 64 -7.31 -4.01 4.27
CA ALA A 64 -6.78 -5.31 3.87
C ALA A 64 -7.86 -6.19 3.21
N GLY A 65 -9.06 -6.25 3.79
CA GLY A 65 -10.20 -6.99 3.23
C GLY A 65 -10.61 -6.50 1.85
N VAL A 66 -10.66 -5.17 1.65
CA VAL A 66 -10.98 -4.54 0.36
C VAL A 66 -9.93 -4.87 -0.70
N LEU A 67 -8.63 -4.72 -0.39
CA LEU A 67 -7.56 -5.05 -1.35
C LEU A 67 -7.57 -6.53 -1.72
N PHE A 68 -7.77 -7.41 -0.75
CA PHE A 68 -7.85 -8.84 -1.01
C PHE A 68 -9.04 -9.17 -1.94
N ALA A 69 -10.23 -8.64 -1.63
CA ALA A 69 -11.42 -8.84 -2.45
C ALA A 69 -11.25 -8.29 -3.86
N PHE A 70 -10.68 -7.09 -3.99
CA PHE A 70 -10.39 -6.45 -5.27
C PHE A 70 -9.40 -7.28 -6.10
N THR A 71 -8.29 -7.71 -5.49
CA THR A 71 -7.27 -8.54 -6.14
C THR A 71 -7.88 -9.86 -6.62
N ARG A 72 -8.70 -10.50 -5.78
CA ARG A 72 -9.37 -11.76 -6.13
C ARG A 72 -10.36 -11.59 -7.28
N TRP A 73 -11.15 -10.51 -7.24
CA TRP A 73 -12.08 -10.15 -8.30
C TRP A 73 -11.34 -9.88 -9.61
N PHE A 74 -10.27 -9.08 -9.57
CA PHE A 74 -9.47 -8.73 -10.74
C PHE A 74 -8.78 -9.96 -11.34
N TRP A 75 -8.25 -10.86 -10.51
CA TRP A 75 -7.69 -12.14 -10.96
C TRP A 75 -8.72 -12.98 -11.71
N HIS A 76 -9.93 -13.14 -11.14
CA HIS A 76 -11.02 -13.86 -11.79
C HIS A 76 -11.47 -13.19 -13.08
N PHE A 77 -11.55 -11.87 -13.11
CA PHE A 77 -11.83 -11.12 -14.33
C PHE A 77 -10.77 -11.39 -15.40
N GLY A 78 -9.49 -11.32 -15.05
CA GLY A 78 -8.37 -11.61 -15.93
C GLY A 78 -8.41 -13.03 -16.49
N LEU A 79 -8.75 -14.03 -15.66
CA LEU A 79 -8.89 -15.42 -16.09
C LEU A 79 -10.00 -15.61 -17.14
N ARG A 80 -11.09 -14.83 -17.10
CA ARG A 80 -12.18 -14.91 -18.09
C ARG A 80 -11.77 -14.39 -19.47
N ASN A 81 -10.81 -13.48 -19.50
CA ASN A 81 -10.22 -12.94 -20.71
C ASN A 81 -8.91 -13.64 -21.09
N TYR A 82 -8.47 -14.63 -20.31
CA TYR A 82 -7.30 -15.43 -20.60
C TYR A 82 -7.66 -16.53 -21.61
N SER A 83 -7.72 -16.15 -22.87
CA SER A 83 -7.81 -17.08 -23.99
C SER A 83 -6.46 -17.77 -24.20
N GLY A 84 -6.19 -18.80 -23.38
CA GLY A 84 -5.16 -19.81 -23.61
C GLY A 84 -3.71 -19.37 -23.42
N ALA A 85 -3.08 -19.88 -22.35
CA ALA A 85 -1.77 -20.48 -22.55
C ALA A 85 -2.05 -21.78 -23.31
N SER A 86 -1.94 -21.72 -24.63
CA SER A 86 -2.37 -22.77 -25.55
C SER A 86 -1.46 -24.00 -25.46
N ALA A 87 -2.10 -25.16 -25.27
CA ALA A 87 -1.86 -26.40 -26.01
C ALA A 87 -3.15 -27.21 -26.00
#